data_AF-A0A1I7V2Y9-F1
#
_entry.id   AF-A0A1I7V2Y9-F1
#
_cell.length_a   1.000
_cell.length_b   1.000
_cell.length_c   1.000
_cell.angle_alpha   90.00
_cell.angle_beta   90.00
_cell.angle_gamma   90.00
#
_symmetry.space_group_name_H-M   'P 1'
#
loop_
_entity.id
_entity.type
_entity.pdbx_description
1 polymer ?
#
loop_
_entity_poly.entity_id
_entity_poly.type
_entity_poly.pdbx_seq_one_letter_code
_entity_poly.pdbx_strand_id
1 'polypeptide(L)'
;MAAMGLWCCSCVVALILVMNRLLDLIFPNLGQFLFNGNRTFYVLILSILYGLYFVFFNTPICFTSKYHSWFFDPMIFKGKSIEYANVPHFFNNVFVVAITCCLYLIFCVAVGAKLKNVDHTLSGARKASTQVFFQSAMICGVNLLASIIYVTMNYIEVPFWLIMVGQHMWQLGNCAPALIYLKFNRTIRNGVMRKLGVKVCSTSLNTVCKCFIEGSSRKSYTDQLQHFTVTG
;
A
#
# COMPACT_ATOMS: atom_id res chain seq x y z
N MET A 1 -17.11 17.59 4.29
CA MET A 1 -17.47 16.63 3.23
C MET A 1 -16.26 15.92 2.64
N ALA A 2 -15.26 16.64 2.11
CA ALA A 2 -14.09 16.01 1.46
C ALA A 2 -13.32 15.01 2.34
N ALA A 3 -13.15 15.28 3.64
CA ALA A 3 -12.45 14.39 4.56
C ALA A 3 -13.08 12.98 4.63
N MET A 4 -14.42 12.87 4.63
CA MET A 4 -15.12 11.58 4.64
C MET A 4 -14.97 10.83 3.31
N GLY A 5 -15.13 11.52 2.18
CA GLY A 5 -14.95 10.87 0.88
C GLY A 5 -13.51 10.39 0.65
N LEU A 6 -12.52 11.18 1.10
CA LEU A 6 -11.11 10.78 1.09
C LEU A 6 -10.85 9.57 1.99
N TRP A 7 -11.50 9.51 3.17
CA TRP A 7 -11.43 8.36 4.05
C TRP A 7 -11.97 7.09 3.37
N CYS A 8 -13.21 7.13 2.87
CA CYS A 8 -13.84 5.99 2.19
C CYS A 8 -13.01 5.55 0.98
N CYS A 9 -12.52 6.49 0.18
CA CYS A 9 -11.62 6.21 -0.94
C CYS A 9 -10.35 5.50 -0.48
N SER A 10 -9.69 5.99 0.57
CA SER A 10 -8.45 5.40 1.10
C SER A 10 -8.65 3.95 1.58
N CYS A 11 -9.81 3.64 2.17
CA CYS A 11 -10.16 2.28 2.59
C CYS A 11 -10.31 1.33 1.40
N VAL A 12 -11.05 1.74 0.36
CA VAL A 12 -11.26 0.92 -0.84
C VAL A 12 -9.94 0.72 -1.60
N VAL A 13 -9.11 1.75 -1.72
CA VAL A 13 -7.78 1.64 -2.33
C VAL A 13 -6.88 0.68 -1.53
N ALA A 14 -6.93 0.72 -0.19
CA ALA A 14 -6.18 -0.22 0.64
C ALA A 14 -6.64 -1.68 0.43
N LEU A 15 -7.96 -1.92 0.33
CA LEU A 15 -8.50 -3.24 0.02
C LEU A 15 -8.06 -3.75 -1.35
N ILE A 16 -8.13 -2.90 -2.37
CA ILE A 16 -7.66 -3.22 -3.72
C ILE A 16 -6.17 -3.58 -3.71
N LEU A 17 -5.37 -2.84 -2.94
CA LEU A 17 -3.94 -3.08 -2.84
C LEU A 17 -3.64 -4.43 -2.19
N VAL A 18 -4.32 -4.78 -1.09
CA VAL A 18 -4.21 -6.11 -0.47
C VAL A 18 -4.69 -7.20 -1.41
N MET A 19 -5.80 -7.00 -2.11
CA MET A 19 -6.34 -7.95 -3.08
C MET A 19 -5.38 -8.18 -4.25
N ASN A 20 -4.79 -7.14 -4.81
CA ASN A 20 -3.77 -7.25 -5.85
C ASN A 20 -2.60 -8.13 -5.38
N ARG A 21 -2.11 -7.88 -4.16
CA ARG A 21 -1.00 -8.66 -3.59
C ARG A 21 -1.38 -10.10 -3.28
N LEU A 22 -2.64 -10.35 -2.90
CA LEU A 22 -3.14 -11.69 -2.61
C LEU A 22 -3.28 -12.51 -3.89
N LEU A 23 -3.78 -11.88 -4.96
CA LEU A 23 -3.88 -12.48 -6.28
C LEU A 23 -2.49 -12.80 -6.85
N ASP A 24 -1.51 -11.90 -6.72
CA ASP A 24 -0.12 -12.19 -7.11
C ASP A 24 0.46 -13.42 -6.38
N LEU A 25 0.03 -13.68 -5.14
CA LEU A 25 0.54 -14.78 -4.31
C LEU A 25 -0.16 -16.13 -4.60
N ILE A 26 -1.49 -16.11 -4.78
CA ILE A 26 -2.32 -17.32 -4.89
C ILE A 26 -2.63 -17.65 -6.35
N PHE A 27 -3.02 -16.66 -7.16
CA PHE A 27 -3.50 -16.84 -8.53
C PHE A 27 -2.91 -15.77 -9.47
N PRO A 28 -1.62 -15.86 -9.83
CA PRO A 28 -0.94 -14.82 -10.62
C PRO A 28 -1.62 -14.57 -11.98
N ASN A 29 -2.24 -15.58 -12.58
CA ASN A 29 -2.99 -15.43 -13.83
C ASN A 29 -4.22 -14.52 -13.68
N LEU A 30 -4.95 -14.62 -12.55
CA LEU A 30 -6.10 -13.77 -12.27
C LEU A 30 -5.67 -12.36 -11.88
N GLY A 31 -4.57 -12.24 -11.13
CA GLY A 31 -3.93 -10.96 -10.83
C GLY A 31 -3.55 -10.20 -12.10
N GLN A 32 -2.90 -10.86 -13.05
CA GLN A 32 -2.60 -10.26 -14.36
C GLN A 32 -3.86 -9.96 -15.18
N PHE A 33 -4.91 -10.77 -15.08
CA PHE A 33 -6.15 -10.43 -15.77
C PHE A 33 -6.77 -9.12 -15.25
N LEU A 34 -6.85 -8.92 -13.93
CA LEU A 34 -7.44 -7.73 -13.33
C LEU A 34 -6.55 -6.48 -13.35
N PHE A 35 -5.24 -6.64 -13.09
CA PHE A 35 -4.34 -5.52 -12.78
C PHE A 35 -3.25 -5.26 -13.84
N ASN A 36 -3.34 -5.88 -15.02
CA ASN A 36 -2.34 -5.65 -16.06
C ASN A 36 -2.58 -4.37 -16.87
N GLY A 37 -1.51 -3.63 -17.11
CA GLY A 37 -1.47 -2.41 -17.91
C GLY A 37 -2.45 -1.35 -17.42
N ASN A 38 -3.25 -0.82 -18.34
CA ASN A 38 -4.16 0.29 -18.06
C ASN A 38 -5.37 -0.11 -17.17
N ARG A 39 -5.60 -1.40 -16.93
CA ARG A 39 -6.76 -1.88 -16.15
C ARG A 39 -6.73 -1.45 -14.69
N THR A 40 -5.53 -1.38 -14.11
CA THR A 40 -5.33 -0.88 -12.75
C THR A 40 -5.82 0.56 -12.59
N PHE A 41 -5.66 1.40 -13.61
CA PHE A 41 -6.17 2.77 -13.55
C PHE A 41 -7.70 2.81 -13.52
N TYR A 42 -8.39 1.93 -14.24
CA TYR A 42 -9.85 1.85 -14.16
C TYR A 42 -10.33 1.43 -12.76
N VAL A 43 -9.66 0.46 -12.14
CA VAL A 43 -9.96 0.01 -10.76
C VAL A 43 -9.72 1.13 -9.74
N LEU A 44 -8.66 1.93 -9.92
CA LEU A 44 -8.39 3.09 -9.07
C LEU A 44 -9.40 4.22 -9.29
N ILE A 45 -9.80 4.49 -10.54
CA ILE A 45 -10.85 5.48 -10.86
C ILE A 45 -12.16 5.08 -10.18
N LEU A 46 -12.52 3.79 -10.20
CA LEU A 46 -13.72 3.30 -9.52
C LEU A 46 -13.68 3.59 -8.00
N SER A 47 -12.50 3.50 -7.38
CA SER A 47 -12.32 3.86 -5.96
C SER A 47 -12.52 5.35 -5.71
N ILE A 48 -12.05 6.20 -6.64
CA ILE A 48 -12.24 7.64 -6.56
C ILE A 48 -13.72 7.99 -6.73
N LEU A 49 -14.42 7.38 -7.69
CA LEU A 49 -15.85 7.57 -7.89
C LEU A 49 -16.65 7.15 -6.65
N TYR A 50 -16.27 6.04 -6.00
CA TYR A 50 -16.84 5.63 -4.73
C TYR A 50 -16.64 6.69 -3.64
N GLY A 51 -15.43 7.23 -3.50
CA GLY A 51 -15.15 8.33 -2.57
C GLY A 51 -15.97 9.59 -2.87
N LEU A 52 -16.11 9.96 -4.15
CA LEU A 52 -16.89 11.12 -4.59
C LEU A 52 -18.38 10.97 -4.27
N TYR A 53 -18.93 9.76 -4.36
CA TYR A 53 -20.30 9.49 -3.90
C TYR A 53 -20.51 9.89 -2.43
N PHE A 54 -19.55 9.60 -1.55
CA PHE A 54 -19.59 10.04 -0.15
C PHE A 54 -19.37 11.54 0.04
N VAL A 55 -18.72 12.23 -0.91
CA VAL A 55 -18.57 13.70 -0.84
C VAL A 55 -19.87 14.41 -1.18
N PHE A 56 -20.58 13.96 -2.23
CA PHE A 56 -21.74 14.68 -2.76
C PHE A 56 -23.09 14.24 -2.17
N PHE A 57 -23.23 12.97 -1.80
CA PHE A 57 -24.54 12.39 -1.45
C PHE A 57 -24.69 12.03 0.04
N ASN A 58 -23.66 12.25 0.87
CA ASN A 58 -23.71 11.91 2.30
C ASN A 58 -23.51 13.12 3.21
N THR A 59 -24.08 13.03 4.41
CA THR A 59 -24.01 14.08 5.44
C THR A 59 -22.55 14.29 5.88
N PRO A 60 -22.07 15.53 6.03
CA PRO A 60 -20.70 15.77 6.46
C PRO A 60 -20.49 15.36 7.92
N ILE A 61 -19.34 14.75 8.22
CA ILE A 61 -18.76 14.78 9.57
C ILE A 61 -18.27 16.19 9.88
N CYS A 62 -18.50 16.62 11.11
CA CYS A 62 -18.08 17.92 11.61
C CYS A 62 -16.94 17.74 12.61
N PHE A 63 -15.94 18.60 12.51
CA PHE A 63 -14.86 18.65 13.48
C PHE A 63 -15.35 19.32 14.76
N THR A 64 -15.13 18.69 15.91
CA THR A 64 -15.41 19.28 17.22
C THR A 64 -14.11 19.56 17.97
N SER A 65 -13.89 20.83 18.33
CA SER A 65 -12.70 21.25 19.08
C SER A 65 -12.66 20.66 20.49
N LYS A 66 -13.82 20.25 21.05
CA LYS A 66 -13.90 19.65 22.39
C LYS A 66 -13.12 18.34 22.50
N TYR A 67 -13.10 17.55 21.42
CA TYR A 67 -12.47 16.22 21.39
C TYR A 67 -11.36 16.12 20.33
N HIS A 68 -11.03 17.22 19.66
CA HIS A 68 -10.01 17.29 18.60
C HIS A 68 -10.21 16.22 17.51
N SER A 69 -11.46 15.87 17.21
CA SER A 69 -11.80 14.75 16.35
C SER A 69 -13.09 15.00 15.57
N TRP A 70 -13.36 14.16 14.59
CA TRP A 70 -14.49 14.27 13.66
C TRP A 70 -15.63 13.35 14.11
N PHE A 71 -16.79 13.92 14.37
CA PHE A 71 -17.99 13.19 14.80
C PHE A 71 -19.13 13.37 13.80
N PHE A 72 -20.06 12.41 13.79
CA PHE A 72 -21.31 12.54 13.01
C PHE A 72 -22.19 13.63 13.60
N ASP A 73 -22.42 13.60 14.91
CA ASP A 73 -23.14 14.67 15.60
C ASP A 73 -22.17 15.82 15.92
N PRO A 74 -22.37 17.03 15.37
CA PRO A 74 -21.56 18.20 15.73
C PRO A 74 -21.75 18.64 17.19
N MET A 75 -22.73 18.07 17.92
CA MET A 75 -23.09 18.37 19.31
C MET A 75 -23.46 19.84 19.54
N ILE A 76 -23.87 20.55 18.47
CA ILE A 76 -24.24 21.96 18.49
C ILE A 76 -25.71 22.14 18.94
N PHE A 77 -26.60 21.21 18.55
CA PHE A 77 -28.03 21.26 18.88
C PHE A 77 -28.46 19.98 19.62
N LYS A 78 -28.94 20.14 20.86
CA LYS A 78 -29.44 19.01 21.66
C LYS A 78 -30.64 18.35 20.97
N GLY A 79 -30.59 17.03 20.77
CA GLY A 79 -31.71 16.23 20.26
C GLY A 79 -31.79 16.05 18.74
N LYS A 80 -30.82 16.57 17.96
CA LYS A 80 -30.76 16.41 16.49
C LYS A 80 -29.79 15.32 16.01
N SER A 81 -29.28 14.47 16.91
CA SER A 81 -28.30 13.41 16.59
C SER A 81 -28.76 12.44 15.48
N ILE A 82 -30.07 12.22 15.35
CA ILE A 82 -30.71 11.41 14.30
C ILE A 82 -30.68 12.05 12.91
N GLU A 83 -30.70 13.38 12.78
CA GLU A 83 -30.57 14.07 11.47
C GLU A 83 -29.14 13.96 10.91
N TYR A 84 -28.15 13.74 11.77
CA TYR A 84 -26.74 13.62 11.41
C TYR A 84 -26.26 12.16 11.31
N ALA A 85 -27.16 11.18 11.52
CA ALA A 85 -26.83 9.77 11.49
C ALA A 85 -26.45 9.31 10.07
N ASN A 86 -25.23 8.82 9.91
CA ASN A 86 -24.65 8.50 8.61
C ASN A 86 -24.64 6.97 8.38
N VAL A 87 -25.83 6.40 8.19
CA VAL A 87 -26.05 4.97 7.97
C VAL A 87 -25.20 4.39 6.84
N PRO A 88 -25.02 5.06 5.67
CA PRO A 88 -24.18 4.53 4.60
C PRO A 88 -22.69 4.44 4.98
N HIS A 89 -22.20 5.36 5.80
CA HIS A 89 -20.82 5.32 6.29
C HIS A 89 -20.60 4.19 7.29
N PHE A 90 -21.58 3.91 8.15
CA PHE A 90 -21.55 2.74 9.03
C PHE A 90 -21.46 1.44 8.23
N PHE A 91 -22.30 1.26 7.21
CA PHE A 91 -22.24 0.08 6.34
C PHE A 91 -20.90 -0.04 5.60
N ASN A 92 -20.37 1.06 5.07
CA ASN A 92 -19.04 1.05 4.45
C ASN A 92 -17.97 0.58 5.43
N ASN A 93 -17.94 1.11 6.65
CA ASN A 93 -16.96 0.69 7.65
C ASN A 93 -17.10 -0.79 8.00
N VAL A 94 -18.33 -1.28 8.22
CA VAL A 94 -18.58 -2.71 8.52
C VAL A 94 -18.17 -3.60 7.35
N PHE A 95 -18.47 -3.20 6.11
CA PHE A 95 -18.10 -3.94 4.91
C PHE A 95 -16.59 -3.99 4.71
N VAL A 96 -15.90 -2.86 4.87
CA VAL A 96 -14.44 -2.78 4.81
C VAL A 96 -13.82 -3.67 5.88
N VAL A 97 -14.34 -3.66 7.12
CA VAL A 97 -13.89 -4.54 8.19
C VAL A 97 -14.06 -6.00 7.81
N ALA A 98 -15.25 -6.40 7.38
CA ALA A 98 -15.56 -7.78 7.04
C ALA A 98 -14.66 -8.32 5.92
N ILE A 99 -14.51 -7.57 4.82
CA ILE A 99 -13.64 -7.96 3.70
C ILE A 99 -12.18 -8.04 4.17
N THR A 100 -11.71 -7.06 4.94
CA THR A 100 -10.33 -7.05 5.44
C THR A 100 -10.06 -8.31 6.25
N CYS A 101 -10.92 -8.66 7.21
CA CYS A 101 -10.80 -9.88 8.00
C CYS A 101 -10.77 -11.14 7.13
N CYS A 102 -11.66 -11.26 6.14
CA CYS A 102 -11.67 -12.39 5.20
C CYS A 102 -10.35 -12.49 4.41
N LEU A 103 -9.86 -11.37 3.86
CA LEU A 103 -8.60 -11.34 3.11
C LEU A 103 -7.40 -11.74 4.00
N TYR A 104 -7.42 -11.33 5.27
CA TYR A 104 -6.41 -11.71 6.25
C TYR A 104 -6.42 -13.21 6.58
N LEU A 105 -7.60 -13.80 6.75
CA LEU A 105 -7.72 -15.25 6.97
C LEU A 105 -7.19 -16.03 5.76
N ILE A 106 -7.59 -15.64 4.55
CA ILE A 106 -7.10 -16.25 3.30
C ILE A 106 -5.58 -16.10 3.20
N PHE A 107 -5.04 -14.95 3.59
CA PHE A 107 -3.59 -14.72 3.62
C PHE A 107 -2.86 -15.66 4.57
N CYS A 108 -3.31 -15.77 5.81
CA CYS A 108 -2.71 -16.67 6.80
C CYS A 108 -2.70 -18.12 6.30
N VAL A 109 -3.80 -18.55 5.68
CA VAL A 109 -3.90 -19.88 5.06
C VAL A 109 -2.93 -20.02 3.88
N ALA A 110 -2.88 -19.05 2.98
CA ALA A 110 -2.02 -19.09 1.80
C ALA A 110 -0.53 -19.13 2.16
N VAL A 111 -0.10 -18.35 3.15
CA VAL A 111 1.27 -18.36 3.67
C VAL A 111 1.55 -19.68 4.40
N GLY A 112 0.64 -20.14 5.27
CA GLY A 112 0.80 -21.40 5.98
C GLY A 112 0.93 -22.59 5.02
N ALA A 113 0.11 -22.64 3.98
CA ALA A 113 0.19 -23.65 2.93
C ALA A 113 1.51 -23.57 2.16
N LYS A 114 1.97 -22.37 1.78
CA LYS A 114 3.26 -22.19 1.08
C LYS A 114 4.46 -22.56 1.97
N LEU A 115 4.42 -22.29 3.28
CA LEU A 115 5.48 -22.65 4.21
C LEU A 115 5.55 -24.16 4.44
N LYS A 116 4.40 -24.84 4.49
CA LYS A 116 4.32 -26.30 4.66
C LYS A 116 4.80 -27.08 3.43
N ASN A 117 4.69 -26.49 2.24
CA ASN A 117 5.05 -27.11 0.96
C ASN A 117 6.46 -26.72 0.45
N VAL A 118 7.32 -26.15 1.30
CA VAL A 118 8.64 -25.63 0.88
C VAL A 118 9.75 -26.29 1.71
N ASP A 119 10.57 -27.11 1.06
CA ASP A 119 11.94 -27.39 1.49
C ASP A 119 12.66 -26.06 1.75
N HIS A 120 13.46 -25.98 2.81
CA HIS A 120 14.01 -24.78 3.52
C HIS A 120 14.63 -23.61 2.70
N THR A 121 14.52 -23.56 1.38
CA THR A 121 14.96 -22.47 0.50
C THR A 121 13.78 -21.70 -0.11
N LEU A 122 13.21 -20.79 0.68
CA LEU A 122 12.35 -19.73 0.13
C LEU A 122 13.19 -18.84 -0.81
N SER A 123 12.98 -18.94 -2.12
CA SER A 123 13.66 -18.09 -3.12
C SER A 123 13.54 -16.60 -2.76
N GLY A 124 14.62 -15.83 -2.96
CA GLY A 124 14.68 -14.41 -2.62
C GLY A 124 13.54 -13.58 -3.23
N ALA A 125 13.08 -13.95 -4.43
CA ALA A 125 11.93 -13.31 -5.07
C ALA A 125 10.61 -13.53 -4.32
N ARG A 126 10.39 -14.73 -3.77
CA ARG A 126 9.20 -15.02 -2.94
C ARG A 126 9.25 -14.29 -1.61
N LYS A 127 10.41 -14.23 -0.95
CA LYS A 127 10.58 -13.48 0.31
C LYS A 127 10.26 -11.99 0.12
N ALA A 128 10.74 -11.39 -0.96
CA ALA A 128 10.45 -9.99 -1.29
C ALA A 128 8.95 -9.74 -1.53
N SER A 129 8.28 -10.63 -2.30
CA SER A 129 6.84 -10.53 -2.54
C SER A 129 6.02 -10.65 -1.24
N THR A 130 6.34 -11.62 -0.38
CA THR A 130 5.69 -11.79 0.93
C THR A 130 5.90 -10.58 1.84
N GLN A 131 7.09 -9.99 1.84
CA GLN A 131 7.38 -8.79 2.64
C GLN A 131 6.57 -7.57 2.19
N VAL A 132 6.48 -7.35 0.87
CA VAL A 132 5.66 -6.25 0.30
C VAL A 132 4.17 -6.48 0.58
N PHE A 133 3.70 -7.73 0.57
CA PHE A 133 2.34 -8.07 1.00
C PHE A 133 2.13 -7.70 2.47
N PHE A 134 2.98 -8.17 3.38
CA PHE A 134 2.85 -7.93 4.82
C PHE A 134 2.80 -6.44 5.14
N GLN A 135 3.60 -5.65 4.44
CA GLN A 135 3.58 -4.20 4.52
C GLN A 135 2.20 -3.63 4.19
N SER A 136 1.61 -4.02 3.06
CA SER A 136 0.26 -3.58 2.68
C SER A 136 -0.83 -4.04 3.63
N ALA A 137 -0.70 -5.25 4.15
CA ALA A 137 -1.60 -5.79 5.16
C ALA A 137 -1.54 -4.90 6.42
N MET A 138 -0.36 -4.64 6.98
CA MET A 138 -0.21 -3.80 8.18
C MET A 138 -0.86 -2.42 8.01
N ILE A 139 -0.70 -1.77 6.85
CA ILE A 139 -1.35 -0.49 6.54
C ILE A 139 -2.88 -0.61 6.61
N CYS A 140 -3.44 -1.66 6.00
CA CYS A 140 -4.87 -1.93 6.04
C CYS A 140 -5.37 -2.26 7.47
N GLY A 141 -4.57 -2.97 8.27
CA GLY A 141 -4.88 -3.28 9.67
C GLY A 141 -4.92 -2.04 10.56
N VAL A 142 -4.02 -1.08 10.33
CA VAL A 142 -4.05 0.22 11.03
C VAL A 142 -5.31 1.02 10.63
N ASN A 143 -5.68 1.04 9.35
CA ASN A 143 -6.91 1.69 8.88
C ASN A 143 -8.18 1.03 9.43
N LEU A 144 -8.16 -0.29 9.60
CA LEU A 144 -9.22 -1.06 10.24
C LEU A 144 -9.37 -0.66 11.71
N LEU A 145 -8.26 -0.64 12.46
CA LEU A 145 -8.28 -0.29 13.87
C LEU A 145 -8.73 1.16 14.08
N ALA A 146 -8.29 2.08 13.22
CA ALA A 146 -8.78 3.45 13.23
C ALA A 146 -10.29 3.52 12.93
N SER A 147 -10.79 2.78 11.93
CA SER A 147 -12.23 2.68 11.64
C SER A 147 -13.04 2.20 12.85
N ILE A 148 -12.57 1.17 13.55
CA ILE A 148 -13.23 0.62 14.75
C ILE A 148 -13.31 1.68 15.85
N ILE A 149 -12.20 2.33 16.17
CA ILE A 149 -12.14 3.41 17.18
C ILE A 149 -13.11 4.54 16.81
N TYR A 150 -13.14 4.93 15.53
CA TYR A 150 -14.04 5.97 15.03
C TYR A 150 -15.53 5.58 15.12
N VAL A 151 -15.87 4.31 14.87
CA VAL A 151 -17.24 3.82 15.07
C VAL A 151 -17.57 3.83 16.56
N THR A 152 -16.71 3.27 17.41
CA THR A 152 -16.93 3.22 18.86
C THR A 152 -17.13 4.62 19.45
N MET A 153 -16.34 5.61 19.05
CA MET A 153 -16.49 6.99 19.55
C MET A 153 -17.75 7.70 19.10
N ASN A 154 -18.41 7.24 18.04
CA ASN A 154 -19.68 7.80 17.61
C ASN A 154 -20.89 7.18 18.33
N TYR A 155 -20.75 6.01 18.99
CA TYR A 155 -21.85 5.33 19.66
C TYR A 155 -21.75 5.33 21.20
N ILE A 156 -20.54 5.45 21.74
CA ILE A 156 -20.29 5.40 23.19
C ILE A 156 -19.37 6.58 23.55
N GLU A 157 -19.50 7.13 24.76
CA GLU A 157 -18.52 8.07 25.29
C GLU A 157 -17.19 7.35 25.55
N VAL A 158 -16.13 7.82 24.91
CA VAL A 158 -14.83 7.16 24.92
C VAL A 158 -13.80 8.09 25.55
N PRO A 159 -12.88 7.58 26.37
CA PRO A 159 -11.85 8.42 26.97
C PRO A 159 -10.97 9.10 25.91
N PHE A 160 -10.54 10.33 26.21
CA PHE A 160 -9.80 11.19 25.30
C PHE A 160 -8.53 10.54 24.72
N TRP A 161 -7.83 9.71 25.50
CA TRP A 161 -6.63 9.02 25.04
C TRP A 161 -6.91 8.08 23.85
N LEU A 162 -8.08 7.41 23.81
CA LEU A 162 -8.42 6.50 22.72
C LEU A 162 -8.73 7.27 21.44
N ILE A 163 -9.36 8.44 21.56
CA ILE A 163 -9.62 9.36 20.44
C ILE A 163 -8.28 9.82 19.83
N MET A 164 -7.32 10.21 20.67
CA MET A 164 -5.98 10.60 20.22
C MET A 164 -5.25 9.44 19.54
N VAL A 165 -5.35 8.22 20.06
CA VAL A 165 -4.79 7.03 19.41
C VAL A 165 -5.41 6.80 18.03
N GLY A 166 -6.73 6.96 17.90
CA GLY A 166 -7.42 6.87 16.61
C GLY A 166 -6.91 7.88 15.58
N GLN A 167 -6.66 9.13 15.99
CA GLN A 167 -6.08 10.16 15.13
C GLN A 167 -4.65 9.82 14.69
N HIS A 168 -3.82 9.34 15.61
CA HIS A 168 -2.44 8.95 15.29
C HIS A 168 -2.42 7.73 14.35
N MET A 169 -3.29 6.73 14.57
CA MET A 169 -3.42 5.58 13.69
C MET A 169 -3.82 5.98 12.28
N TRP A 170 -4.77 6.90 12.14
CA TRP A 170 -5.14 7.44 10.83
C TRP A 170 -3.96 8.12 10.12
N GLN A 171 -3.20 8.97 10.82
CA GLN A 171 -2.02 9.64 10.26
C GLN A 171 -0.94 8.62 9.86
N LEU A 172 -0.69 7.61 10.70
CA LEU A 172 0.28 6.54 10.44
C LEU A 172 -0.11 5.71 9.22
N GLY A 173 -1.40 5.41 9.02
CA GLY A 173 -1.90 4.69 7.85
C GLY A 173 -1.57 5.39 6.53
N ASN A 174 -1.62 6.72 6.52
CA ASN A 174 -1.28 7.54 5.36
C ASN A 174 0.23 7.80 5.21
N CYS A 175 0.98 7.80 6.32
CA CYS A 175 2.42 8.05 6.33
C CYS A 175 3.25 6.79 6.01
N ALA A 176 2.75 5.62 6.39
CA ALA A 176 3.44 4.35 6.25
C ALA A 176 3.90 4.03 4.81
N PRO A 177 3.09 4.22 3.74
CA PRO A 177 3.54 4.01 2.37
C PRO A 177 4.80 4.81 2.02
N ALA A 178 4.84 6.10 2.38
CA ALA A 178 5.98 6.98 2.09
C ALA A 178 7.25 6.53 2.82
N LEU A 179 7.13 6.19 4.11
CA LEU A 179 8.26 5.69 4.91
C LEU A 179 8.80 4.36 4.36
N ILE A 180 7.91 3.47 3.94
CA ILE A 180 8.32 2.18 3.40
C ILE A 180 8.99 2.35 2.03
N TYR A 181 8.44 3.19 1.13
CA TYR A 181 9.11 3.46 -0.14
C TYR A 181 10.50 4.07 0.06
N LEU A 182 10.68 4.98 1.02
CA LEU A 182 12.00 5.54 1.35
C LEU A 182 12.97 4.52 1.93
N LYS A 183 12.49 3.57 2.76
CA LYS A 183 13.34 2.58 3.41
C LYS A 183 13.72 1.41 2.48
N PHE A 184 12.77 0.92 1.68
CA PHE A 184 12.91 -0.33 0.93
C PHE A 184 13.13 -0.14 -0.57
N ASN A 185 12.83 1.02 -1.15
CA ASN A 185 13.11 1.29 -2.56
C ASN A 185 14.40 2.12 -2.73
N ARG A 186 15.52 1.43 -3.00
CA ARG A 186 16.83 2.08 -3.19
C ARG A 186 16.82 3.14 -4.30
N THR A 187 16.03 2.94 -5.36
CA THR A 187 15.94 3.89 -6.48
C THR A 187 15.27 5.19 -6.04
N ILE A 188 14.12 5.10 -5.35
CA ILE A 188 13.41 6.28 -4.83
C ILE A 188 14.27 6.97 -3.76
N ARG A 189 14.86 6.21 -2.84
CA ARG A 189 15.74 6.74 -1.80
C ARG A 189 16.92 7.51 -2.38
N ASN A 190 17.61 6.94 -3.37
CA ASN A 190 18.75 7.59 -4.01
C ASN A 190 18.30 8.83 -4.82
N GLY A 191 17.12 8.79 -5.45
CA GLY A 191 16.53 9.94 -6.13
C GLY A 191 16.19 11.10 -5.18
N VAL A 192 15.62 10.79 -4.01
CA VAL A 192 15.29 11.76 -2.96
C VAL A 192 16.57 12.31 -2.31
N MET A 193 17.53 11.47 -1.95
CA MET A 193 18.83 11.90 -1.40
C MET A 193 19.60 12.79 -2.39
N ARG A 194 19.54 12.51 -3.70
CA ARG A 194 20.12 13.35 -4.74
C ARG A 194 19.43 14.71 -4.87
N LYS A 195 18.10 14.78 -4.70
CA LYS A 195 17.35 16.05 -4.66
C LYS A 195 17.60 16.84 -3.38
N LEU A 196 17.88 16.17 -2.26
CA LEU A 196 18.24 16.78 -0.98
C LEU A 196 19.73 17.15 -0.87
N GLY A 197 20.50 17.05 -1.96
CA GLY A 197 21.92 17.45 -1.99
C GLY A 197 22.88 16.49 -1.29
N VAL A 198 22.42 15.36 -0.76
CA VAL A 198 23.28 14.33 -0.17
C VAL A 198 23.89 13.52 -1.32
N LYS A 199 25.18 13.74 -1.60
CA LYS A 199 25.95 12.93 -2.54
C LYS A 199 26.02 11.49 -2.03
N VAL A 200 25.09 10.64 -2.47
CA VAL A 200 25.26 9.20 -2.38
C VAL A 200 26.43 8.86 -3.29
N CYS A 201 27.56 8.46 -2.71
CA CYS A 201 28.65 7.84 -3.46
C CYS A 201 28.09 6.54 -4.05
N SER A 202 27.60 6.64 -5.28
CA SER A 202 27.27 5.48 -6.09
C SER A 202 28.61 4.84 -6.42
N THR A 203 29.04 3.87 -5.63
CA THR A 203 30.08 2.93 -6.06
C THR A 203 29.53 2.28 -7.32
N SER A 204 29.94 2.84 -8.45
CA SER A 204 29.63 2.39 -9.79
C SER A 204 30.13 0.95 -9.90
N LEU A 205 29.22 0.00 -9.77
CA LEU A 205 29.44 -1.38 -10.21
C LEU A 205 29.38 -1.46 -11.75
N ASN A 206 29.72 -0.39 -12.48
CA ASN A 206 29.82 -0.40 -13.95
C ASN A 206 31.27 -0.57 -14.45
N THR A 207 32.27 -0.67 -13.57
CA THR A 207 33.65 -0.92 -14.01
C THR A 207 33.97 -2.40 -14.18
N VAL A 208 33.28 -3.32 -13.49
CA VAL A 208 33.56 -4.77 -13.60
C VAL A 208 32.97 -5.37 -14.88
N CYS A 209 31.76 -4.97 -15.31
CA CYS A 209 31.16 -5.49 -16.55
C CYS A 209 31.79 -4.93 -17.84
N LYS A 210 32.36 -3.72 -17.83
CA LYS A 210 33.06 -3.20 -19.02
C LYS A 210 34.38 -3.93 -19.26
N CYS A 211 35.12 -4.25 -18.19
CA CYS A 211 36.37 -4.98 -18.30
C CYS A 211 36.17 -6.45 -18.73
N PHE A 212 35.04 -7.08 -18.38
CA PHE A 212 34.76 -8.47 -18.77
C PHE A 212 34.27 -8.61 -20.22
N ILE A 213 33.58 -7.59 -20.76
CA ILE A 213 33.13 -7.59 -22.17
C ILE A 213 34.28 -7.16 -23.10
N GLU A 214 35.10 -6.17 -22.71
CA GLU A 214 36.28 -5.79 -23.51
C GLU A 214 37.43 -6.80 -23.44
N GLY A 215 37.54 -7.58 -22.36
CA GLY A 215 38.55 -8.65 -22.23
C GLY A 215 38.24 -9.91 -23.04
N SER A 216 36.96 -10.23 -23.24
CA SER A 216 36.52 -11.41 -24.01
C SER A 216 36.56 -11.16 -25.53
N SER A 217 36.18 -9.96 -25.98
CA SER A 217 36.14 -9.64 -27.41
C SER A 217 37.53 -9.38 -28.02
N ARG A 218 38.50 -8.90 -27.22
CA ARG A 218 39.85 -8.59 -27.71
C ARG A 218 40.73 -9.83 -27.91
N LYS A 219 40.48 -10.93 -27.18
CA LYS A 219 41.25 -12.19 -27.33
C LYS A 219 40.89 -12.97 -28.61
N SER A 220 39.65 -12.88 -29.07
CA SER A 220 39.19 -13.64 -30.26
C SER A 220 39.60 -13.00 -31.59
N TYR A 221 39.96 -11.72 -31.63
CA TYR A 221 40.35 -11.02 -32.87
C TYR A 221 41.87 -11.02 -33.11
N THR A 222 42.68 -10.99 -32.04
CA THR A 222 44.15 -11.04 -32.18
C THR A 222 44.68 -12.42 -32.57
N ASP A 223 43.99 -13.51 -32.18
CA ASP A 223 44.40 -14.87 -32.57
C ASP A 223 44.03 -15.22 -34.04
N GLN A 224 43.08 -14.50 -34.66
CA GLN A 224 42.75 -14.69 -36.09
C GLN A 224 43.60 -13.85 -37.04
N LEU A 225 44.20 -12.75 -36.57
CA LEU A 225 45.00 -11.85 -37.42
C LEU A 225 46.47 -12.26 -37.56
N GLN A 226 47.01 -13.15 -36.72
CA GLN A 226 48.37 -13.68 -36.90
C GLN A 226 48.47 -14.89 -37.85
N HIS A 227 47.34 -15.48 -38.27
CA HIS A 227 47.32 -16.63 -39.16
C HIS A 227 47.12 -16.29 -40.65
N PHE A 228 46.95 -15.01 -41.01
CA PHE A 228 46.57 -14.59 -42.38
C PHE A 228 47.63 -13.75 -43.14
N THR A 229 48.87 -13.67 -42.66
CA THR A 229 49.93 -12.83 -43.28
C THR A 229 51.22 -13.57 -43.63
N VAL A 230 51.18 -14.89 -43.88
CA VAL A 230 52.31 -15.62 -44.49
C VAL A 230 51.77 -16.69 -45.45
N THR A 231 51.23 -16.27 -46.60
CA THR A 231 51.22 -17.05 -47.86
C THR A 231 50.67 -16.13 -48.95
N GLY A 232 51.56 -15.62 -49.79
CA GLY A 232 51.28 -14.71 -50.90
C GLY A 232 52.57 -14.06 -51.35
#